data_AF-A0A640XND5-F1
#
_entry.id   AF-A0A640XND5-F1
#
_cell.length_a   1.000
_cell.length_b   1.000
_cell.length_c   1.000
_cell.angle_alpha   90.00
_cell.angle_beta   90.00
_cell.angle_gamma   90.00
#
_symmetry.space_group_name_H-M   'P 1'
#
loop_
_entity.id
_entity.type
_entity.pdbx_description
1 polymer ?
#
loop_
_entity_poly.entity_id
_entity_poly.type
_entity_poly.pdbx_seq_one_letter_code
_entity_poly.pdbx_strand_id
1 'polypeptide(L)'
;MNTIPKLINTIQNLGYSISLEGDKIKLKFVGKGNPLKEASTIINEIKGNKAIVIEYLKTMNKMEAIFKDKVDEIAQVYRADTFSYIMIVFPRMYTKAQELEQRMNKVWDEGKDIKAFQEIVNQWEEMNKRCIKLYCAKNGIDSVLDGVYNASNGKPGPCQGLGKEAEEHGTL
;
A
#
# COMPACT_ATOMS: atom_id res chain seq x y z
N MET A 1 -4.16 30.37 -9.81
CA MET A 1 -5.16 29.29 -9.94
C MET A 1 -4.74 28.12 -9.06
N ASN A 2 -5.64 27.57 -8.26
CA ASN A 2 -5.36 26.34 -7.50
C ASN A 2 -5.23 25.17 -8.47
N THR A 3 -4.26 24.29 -8.25
CA THR A 3 -4.17 23.03 -9.01
C THR A 3 -5.30 22.10 -8.56
N ILE A 4 -5.73 21.18 -9.44
CA ILE A 4 -6.79 20.21 -9.11
C ILE A 4 -6.49 19.43 -7.81
N PRO A 5 -5.27 18.88 -7.58
CA PRO A 5 -4.95 18.23 -6.30
C PRO A 5 -5.16 19.14 -5.09
N LYS A 6 -4.78 20.42 -5.19
CA LYS A 6 -4.98 21.39 -4.10
C LYS A 6 -6.46 21.62 -3.82
N LEU A 7 -7.29 21.75 -4.85
CA LEU A 7 -8.74 21.91 -4.68
C LEU A 7 -9.37 20.71 -3.97
N ILE A 8 -8.97 19.51 -4.35
CA ILE A 8 -9.44 18.26 -3.75
C ILE A 8 -9.01 18.16 -2.29
N ASN A 9 -7.73 18.40 -1.98
CA ASN A 9 -7.23 18.39 -0.61
C ASN A 9 -7.89 19.46 0.26
N THR A 10 -8.10 20.67 -0.27
CA THR A 10 -8.80 21.74 0.45
C THR A 10 -10.23 21.35 0.79
N ILE A 11 -11.01 20.82 -0.16
CA ILE A 11 -12.41 20.46 0.13
C ILE A 11 -12.50 19.29 1.12
N GLN A 12 -11.55 18.36 1.06
CA GLN A 12 -11.42 17.26 2.03
C GLN A 12 -11.10 17.76 3.44
N ASN A 13 -10.17 18.70 3.58
CA ASN A 13 -9.84 19.33 4.86
C ASN A 13 -11.02 20.13 5.44
N LEU A 14 -11.93 20.62 4.59
CA LEU A 14 -13.19 21.26 5.00
C LEU A 14 -14.28 20.23 5.39
N GLY A 15 -13.95 18.94 5.45
CA GLY A 15 -14.84 17.89 5.91
C GLY A 15 -15.76 17.31 4.84
N TYR A 16 -15.42 17.45 3.56
CA TYR A 16 -16.16 16.81 2.46
C TYR A 16 -15.42 15.58 1.94
N SER A 17 -16.16 14.51 1.73
CA SER A 17 -15.73 13.43 0.84
C SER A 17 -16.05 13.80 -0.61
N ILE A 18 -15.12 13.50 -1.51
CA ILE A 18 -15.27 13.66 -2.95
C ILE A 18 -14.96 12.32 -3.63
N SER A 19 -15.83 11.89 -4.54
CA SER A 19 -15.74 10.61 -5.24
C SER A 19 -16.40 10.69 -6.60
N LEU A 20 -16.23 9.65 -7.42
CA LEU A 20 -16.95 9.48 -8.67
C LEU A 20 -18.10 8.48 -8.51
N GLU A 21 -19.25 8.83 -9.06
CA GLU A 21 -20.39 7.95 -9.27
C GLU A 21 -20.69 7.92 -10.78
N GLY A 22 -20.06 6.98 -11.49
CA GLY A 22 -19.96 7.04 -12.95
C GLY A 22 -19.16 8.26 -13.41
N ASP A 23 -19.73 9.08 -14.30
CA ASP A 23 -19.14 10.35 -14.76
C ASP A 23 -19.63 11.58 -13.98
N LYS A 24 -20.16 11.37 -12.78
CA LYS A 24 -20.61 12.45 -11.88
C LYS A 24 -19.67 12.57 -10.68
N ILE A 25 -19.32 13.81 -10.33
CA ILE A 25 -18.59 14.11 -9.10
C ILE A 25 -19.60 14.13 -7.96
N LYS A 26 -19.39 13.28 -6.97
CA LYS A 26 -20.18 13.21 -5.74
C LYS A 26 -19.41 13.90 -4.62
N LEU A 27 -20.01 14.93 -4.04
CA LEU A 27 -19.50 15.66 -2.89
C LEU A 27 -20.46 15.43 -1.71
N LYS A 28 -19.96 14.87 -0.61
CA LYS A 28 -20.75 14.62 0.60
C LYS A 28 -20.00 15.17 1.81
N PHE A 29 -20.65 16.06 2.56
CA PHE A 29 -20.12 16.51 3.85
C PHE A 29 -20.16 15.35 4.86
N VAL A 30 -19.01 15.08 5.47
CA VAL A 30 -18.78 14.02 6.46
C VAL A 30 -18.24 14.57 7.79
N GLY A 31 -18.03 15.89 7.88
CA GLY A 31 -17.58 16.56 9.10
C GLY A 31 -18.61 16.55 10.22
N LYS A 32 -18.15 16.82 11.45
CA LYS A 32 -19.02 17.06 12.60
C LYS A 32 -19.46 18.52 12.59
N GLY A 33 -20.78 18.77 12.62
CA GLY A 33 -21.35 20.12 12.67
C GLY A 33 -21.86 20.60 11.32
N ASN A 34 -21.82 21.92 11.11
CA ASN A 34 -22.31 22.54 9.87
C ASN A 34 -21.19 22.70 8.85
N PRO A 35 -21.48 22.56 7.55
CA PRO A 35 -20.50 22.83 6.52
C PRO A 35 -20.02 24.29 6.55
N LEU A 36 -18.71 24.48 6.45
CA LEU A 36 -18.11 25.81 6.42
C LEU A 36 -18.51 26.55 5.15
N LYS A 37 -18.84 27.85 5.28
CA LYS A 37 -19.27 28.69 4.14
C LYS A 37 -18.21 28.74 3.03
N GLU A 38 -16.93 28.73 3.41
CA GLU A 38 -15.76 28.72 2.54
C GLU A 38 -15.75 27.55 1.53
N ALA A 39 -16.41 26.43 1.86
CA ALA A 39 -16.53 25.30 0.96
C ALA A 39 -17.28 25.66 -0.34
N SER A 40 -18.17 26.65 -0.32
CA SER A 40 -19.00 27.01 -1.48
C SER A 40 -18.17 27.49 -2.65
N THR A 41 -17.13 28.29 -2.39
CA THR A 41 -16.20 28.79 -3.40
C THR A 41 -15.44 27.64 -4.05
N ILE A 42 -14.88 26.74 -3.23
CA ILE A 42 -14.12 25.58 -3.70
C ILE A 42 -15.01 24.61 -4.49
N ILE A 43 -16.24 24.37 -4.04
CA ILE A 43 -17.22 23.53 -4.75
C ILE A 43 -17.54 24.11 -6.13
N ASN A 44 -17.67 25.45 -6.23
CA ASN A 44 -17.91 26.10 -7.52
C ASN A 44 -16.69 26.00 -8.45
N GLU A 45 -15.47 26.11 -7.92
CA GLU A 45 -14.25 25.86 -8.69
C GLU A 45 -14.17 24.41 -9.19
N ILE A 46 -14.51 23.43 -8.35
CA ILE A 46 -14.59 22.01 -8.74
C ILE A 46 -15.60 21.81 -9.87
N LYS A 47 -16.79 22.41 -9.76
CA LYS A 47 -17.83 22.35 -10.80
C LYS A 47 -17.37 22.99 -12.11
N GLY A 48 -16.69 24.13 -12.04
CA GLY A 48 -16.13 24.82 -13.21
C GLY A 48 -15.03 24.01 -13.93
N ASN A 49 -14.32 23.16 -13.19
CA ASN A 49 -13.24 22.30 -13.71
C ASN A 49 -13.65 20.83 -13.87
N LYS A 50 -14.96 20.54 -14.05
CA LYS A 50 -15.55 19.19 -13.98
C LYS A 50 -14.76 18.12 -14.75
N ALA A 51 -14.41 18.37 -16.01
CA ALA A 51 -13.74 17.37 -16.85
C ALA A 51 -12.37 16.97 -16.29
N ILE A 52 -11.56 17.96 -15.92
CA ILE A 52 -10.21 17.76 -15.37
C ILE A 52 -10.29 17.09 -13.99
N VAL A 53 -11.28 17.47 -13.17
CA VAL A 53 -11.51 16.82 -11.87
C VAL A 53 -11.88 15.35 -12.06
N ILE A 54 -12.74 15.01 -13.04
CA ILE A 54 -13.10 13.62 -13.33
C ILE A 54 -11.87 12.82 -13.76
N GLU A 55 -11.03 13.34 -14.64
CA GLU A 55 -9.80 12.66 -15.07
C GLU A 55 -8.82 12.45 -13.91
N TYR A 56 -8.66 13.47 -13.05
CA TYR A 56 -7.86 13.36 -11.84
C TYR A 56 -8.39 12.26 -10.90
N LEU A 57 -9.68 12.28 -10.59
CA LEU A 57 -10.29 11.26 -9.71
C LEU A 57 -10.23 9.85 -10.33
N LYS A 58 -10.35 9.71 -11.66
CA LYS A 58 -10.13 8.43 -12.36
C LYS A 58 -8.70 7.93 -12.19
N THR A 59 -7.72 8.85 -12.21
CA THR A 59 -6.32 8.53 -11.95
C THR A 59 -6.10 8.10 -10.50
N MET A 60 -6.64 8.85 -9.54
CA MET A 60 -6.55 8.52 -8.11
C MET A 60 -7.17 7.16 -7.80
N ASN A 61 -8.36 6.85 -8.33
CA ASN A 61 -9.00 5.55 -8.13
C ASN A 61 -8.15 4.38 -8.66
N LYS A 62 -7.41 4.58 -9.76
CA LYS A 62 -6.49 3.57 -10.29
C LYS A 62 -5.28 3.39 -9.38
N MET A 63 -4.69 4.47 -8.89
CA MET A 63 -3.59 4.41 -7.92
C MET A 63 -4.05 3.71 -6.63
N GLU A 64 -5.25 4.01 -6.14
CA GLU A 64 -5.84 3.35 -4.97
C GLU A 64 -6.03 1.85 -5.19
N ALA A 65 -6.55 1.44 -6.34
CA ALA A 65 -6.70 0.02 -6.67
C ALA A 65 -5.34 -0.69 -6.68
N ILE A 66 -4.32 -0.09 -7.28
CA ILE A 66 -2.94 -0.62 -7.32
C ILE A 66 -2.39 -0.79 -5.90
N PHE A 67 -2.51 0.24 -5.07
CA PHE A 67 -1.99 0.21 -3.71
C PHE A 67 -2.72 -0.84 -2.87
N LYS A 68 -4.06 -0.88 -2.95
CA LYS A 68 -4.88 -1.82 -2.20
C LYS A 68 -4.57 -3.27 -2.56
N ASP A 69 -4.42 -3.59 -3.84
CA ASP A 69 -4.03 -4.92 -4.31
C ASP A 69 -2.75 -5.40 -3.61
N LYS A 70 -1.73 -4.53 -3.53
CA LYS A 70 -0.46 -4.88 -2.89
C LYS A 70 -0.52 -4.94 -1.37
N VAL A 71 -1.31 -4.06 -0.75
CA VAL A 71 -1.58 -4.14 0.70
C VAL A 71 -2.28 -5.45 1.04
N ASP A 72 -3.29 -5.86 0.27
CA ASP A 72 -4.03 -7.09 0.48
C ASP A 72 -3.11 -8.32 0.34
N GLU A 73 -2.18 -8.32 -0.63
CA GLU A 73 -1.15 -9.36 -0.75
C GLU A 73 -0.21 -9.42 0.46
N ILE A 74 0.29 -8.27 0.94
CA ILE A 74 1.19 -8.20 2.10
C ILE A 74 0.46 -8.64 3.37
N ALA A 75 -0.79 -8.20 3.55
CA ALA A 75 -1.58 -8.48 4.74
C ALA A 75 -1.79 -9.99 4.97
N GLN A 76 -1.83 -10.79 3.91
CA GLN A 76 -1.96 -12.26 4.00
C GLN A 76 -0.79 -12.92 4.73
N VAL A 77 0.40 -12.32 4.66
CA VAL A 77 1.64 -12.87 5.24
C VAL A 77 2.22 -11.99 6.36
N TYR A 78 1.65 -10.82 6.59
CA TYR A 78 2.14 -9.87 7.58
C TYR A 78 2.01 -10.41 9.02
N ARG A 79 3.07 -10.23 9.81
CA ARG A 79 3.09 -10.54 11.25
C ARG A 79 3.32 -9.25 12.02
N ALA A 80 2.55 -9.03 13.09
CA ALA A 80 2.53 -7.77 13.84
C ALA A 80 3.92 -7.28 14.27
N ASP A 81 4.81 -8.19 14.68
CA ASP A 81 6.14 -7.85 15.19
C ASP A 81 7.21 -7.67 14.10
N THR A 82 6.87 -7.90 12.82
CA THR A 82 7.80 -7.76 11.70
C THR A 82 8.43 -6.38 11.69
N PHE A 83 7.60 -5.34 11.86
CA PHE A 83 8.04 -3.95 11.80
C PHE A 83 9.07 -3.63 12.91
N SER A 84 8.72 -3.91 14.16
CA SER A 84 9.59 -3.66 15.32
C SER A 84 10.92 -4.43 15.19
N TYR A 85 10.87 -5.68 14.74
CA TYR A 85 12.04 -6.49 14.51
C TYR A 85 12.97 -5.90 13.44
N ILE A 86 12.43 -5.53 12.28
CA ILE A 86 13.21 -4.96 11.17
C ILE A 86 13.83 -3.62 11.55
N MET A 87 13.09 -2.77 12.27
CA MET A 87 13.59 -1.48 12.75
C MET A 87 14.85 -1.65 13.62
N ILE A 88 14.85 -2.65 14.52
CA ILE A 88 15.95 -2.89 15.46
C ILE A 88 17.12 -3.63 14.79
N VAL A 89 16.82 -4.69 14.03
CA VAL A 89 17.85 -5.62 13.53
C VAL A 89 18.39 -5.22 12.15
N PHE A 90 17.56 -4.58 11.32
CA PHE A 90 17.90 -4.18 9.95
C PHE A 90 17.59 -2.70 9.68
N PRO A 91 18.21 -1.76 10.41
CA PRO A 91 17.87 -0.34 10.35
C PRO A 91 18.00 0.27 8.94
N ARG A 92 19.00 -0.17 8.15
CA ARG A 92 19.14 0.28 6.74
C ARG A 92 17.97 -0.15 5.86
N MET A 93 17.41 -1.34 6.11
CA MET A 93 16.26 -1.85 5.36
C MET A 93 15.01 -1.08 5.74
N TYR A 94 14.85 -0.80 7.03
CA TYR A 94 13.80 0.07 7.55
C TYR A 94 13.84 1.46 6.91
N THR A 95 15.00 2.13 6.91
CA THR A 95 15.16 3.45 6.26
C THR A 95 14.76 3.40 4.78
N LYS A 96 15.18 2.35 4.06
CA LYS A 96 14.81 2.21 2.65
C LYS A 96 13.31 1.99 2.44
N ALA A 97 12.63 1.29 3.33
CA ALA A 97 11.16 1.14 3.27
C ALA A 97 10.48 2.50 3.48
N GLN A 98 10.94 3.32 4.43
CA GLN A 98 10.43 4.67 4.66
C GLN A 98 10.67 5.59 3.45
N GLU A 99 11.83 5.52 2.82
CA GLU A 99 12.13 6.28 1.60
C GLU A 99 11.17 5.92 0.45
N LEU A 100 10.83 4.64 0.30
CA LEU A 100 9.86 4.19 -0.69
C LEU A 100 8.45 4.73 -0.38
N GLU A 101 8.03 4.71 0.89
CA GLU A 101 6.75 5.31 1.31
C GLU A 101 6.69 6.81 1.03
N GLN A 102 7.76 7.55 1.32
CA GLN A 102 7.84 8.99 1.03
C GLN A 102 7.75 9.27 -0.48
N ARG A 103 8.46 8.48 -1.30
CA ARG A 103 8.39 8.59 -2.77
C ARG A 103 6.98 8.27 -3.29
N MET A 104 6.36 7.23 -2.74
CA MET A 104 5.00 6.84 -3.08
C MET A 104 3.99 7.95 -2.76
N ASN A 105 4.06 8.52 -1.55
CA ASN A 105 3.21 9.63 -1.11
C ASN A 105 3.36 10.85 -2.01
N LYS A 106 4.60 11.20 -2.40
CA LYS A 106 4.84 12.31 -3.31
C LYS A 106 4.14 12.12 -4.66
N VAL A 107 4.25 10.94 -5.27
CA VAL A 107 3.61 10.66 -6.57
C VAL A 107 2.09 10.61 -6.43
N TRP A 108 1.59 10.07 -5.32
CA TRP A 108 0.16 10.06 -5.00
C TRP A 108 -0.41 11.48 -4.87
N ASP A 109 0.26 12.38 -4.15
CA ASP A 109 -0.16 13.77 -3.98
C ASP A 109 -0.21 14.54 -5.31
N GLU A 110 0.69 14.22 -6.24
CA GLU A 110 0.67 14.77 -7.59
C GLU A 110 -0.49 14.19 -8.42
N GLY A 111 -0.80 12.90 -8.26
CA GLY A 111 -1.97 12.22 -8.81
C GLY A 111 -2.06 12.20 -10.33
N LYS A 112 -0.90 12.12 -11.01
CA LYS A 112 -0.80 12.19 -12.47
C LYS A 112 -0.06 11.01 -13.11
N ASP A 113 0.92 10.44 -12.43
CA ASP A 113 1.80 9.42 -13.01
C ASP A 113 1.54 8.02 -12.43
N ILE A 114 0.59 7.31 -13.05
CA ILE A 114 0.20 5.95 -12.65
C ILE A 114 1.37 4.97 -12.81
N LYS A 115 2.22 5.15 -13.84
CA LYS A 115 3.32 4.22 -14.11
C LYS A 115 4.40 4.35 -13.05
N ALA A 116 4.84 5.59 -12.78
CA ALA A 116 5.79 5.84 -11.71
C ALA A 116 5.25 5.38 -10.35
N PHE A 117 3.95 5.59 -10.09
CA PHE A 117 3.30 5.10 -8.88
C PHE A 117 3.38 3.57 -8.76
N GLN A 118 2.98 2.84 -9.81
CA GLN A 118 3.04 1.38 -9.86
C GLN A 118 4.46 0.84 -9.61
N GLU A 119 5.47 1.45 -10.23
CA GLU A 119 6.87 1.04 -10.07
C GLU A 119 7.36 1.21 -8.63
N ILE A 120 6.96 2.29 -7.95
CA ILE A 120 7.32 2.53 -6.55
C ILE A 120 6.56 1.57 -5.63
N VAL A 121 5.27 1.34 -5.87
CA VAL A 121 4.46 0.38 -5.10
C VAL A 121 5.04 -1.03 -5.20
N ASN A 122 5.46 -1.48 -6.38
CA ASN A 122 6.10 -2.79 -6.54
C ASN A 122 7.41 -2.90 -5.74
N GLN A 123 8.25 -1.86 -5.76
CA GLN A 123 9.48 -1.82 -4.95
C GLN A 123 9.18 -1.85 -3.44
N TRP A 124 8.15 -1.11 -3.01
CA TRP A 124 7.69 -1.08 -1.62
C TRP A 124 7.16 -2.45 -1.19
N GLU A 125 6.39 -3.11 -2.05
CA GLU A 125 5.85 -4.46 -1.82
C GLU A 125 6.97 -5.50 -1.67
N GLU A 126 7.93 -5.52 -2.60
CA GLU A 126 9.09 -6.42 -2.55
C GLU A 126 9.90 -6.22 -1.26
N MET A 127 10.08 -4.96 -0.83
CA MET A 127 10.75 -4.63 0.42
C MET A 127 10.00 -5.22 1.62
N ASN A 128 8.68 -5.02 1.69
CA ASN A 128 7.85 -5.56 2.77
C ASN A 128 7.85 -7.08 2.81
N LYS A 129 7.70 -7.75 1.66
CA LYS A 129 7.78 -9.21 1.56
C LYS A 129 9.15 -9.73 2.02
N ARG A 130 10.24 -9.03 1.69
CA ARG A 130 11.59 -9.37 2.18
C ARG A 130 11.73 -9.21 3.69
N CYS A 131 11.20 -8.13 4.25
CA CYS A 131 11.15 -7.89 5.70
C CYS A 131 10.44 -9.02 6.44
N ILE A 132 9.26 -9.41 5.96
CA ILE A 132 8.47 -10.51 6.51
C ILE A 132 9.25 -11.83 6.44
N LYS A 133 9.86 -12.14 5.29
CA LYS A 133 10.66 -13.36 5.13
C LYS A 133 11.81 -13.45 6.12
N LEU A 134 12.53 -12.35 6.36
CA LEU A 134 13.64 -12.32 7.32
C LEU A 134 13.15 -12.53 8.76
N TYR A 135 12.05 -11.88 9.13
CA TYR A 135 11.42 -12.09 10.44
C TYR A 135 10.98 -13.55 10.63
N CYS A 136 10.29 -14.12 9.64
CA CYS A 136 9.83 -15.50 9.67
C CYS A 136 11.00 -16.49 9.79
N ALA A 137 12.05 -16.33 8.98
CA ALA A 137 13.24 -17.17 9.01
C ALA A 137 13.94 -17.13 10.38
N LYS A 138 14.01 -15.96 11.03
CA LYS A 138 14.62 -15.83 12.36
C LYS A 138 13.81 -16.56 13.44
N ASN A 139 12.49 -16.58 13.32
CA ASN A 139 11.59 -17.16 14.30
C ASN A 139 11.17 -18.61 13.97
N GLY A 140 11.75 -19.22 12.93
CA GLY A 140 11.37 -20.57 12.50
C GLY A 140 9.91 -20.68 12.03
N ILE A 141 9.32 -19.57 11.59
CA ILE A 141 7.93 -19.49 11.12
C ILE A 141 7.94 -19.77 9.62
N ASP A 142 7.09 -20.68 9.15
CA ASP A 142 6.88 -20.83 7.71
C ASP A 142 6.14 -19.59 7.18
N SER A 143 6.72 -18.98 6.16
CA SER A 143 6.19 -17.77 5.50
C SER A 143 5.35 -18.11 4.26
N VAL A 144 5.33 -19.38 3.85
CA VAL A 144 4.48 -19.88 2.79
C VAL A 144 3.06 -20.05 3.36
N LEU A 145 2.09 -19.36 2.78
CA LEU A 145 0.68 -19.62 3.05
C LEU A 145 0.39 -21.12 2.84
N ASP A 146 -0.27 -21.76 3.81
CA ASP A 146 -0.84 -23.12 3.72
C ASP A 146 -1.77 -23.32 2.49
N GLY A 147 -2.00 -22.30 1.67
CA GLY A 147 -2.72 -22.36 0.40
C GLY A 147 -1.94 -22.97 -0.78
N VAL A 148 -0.62 -23.16 -0.68
CA VAL A 148 0.17 -23.85 -1.75
C VAL A 148 0.23 -25.37 -1.52
N TYR A 149 -0.05 -25.84 -0.29
CA TYR A 149 0.02 -27.27 0.06
C TYR A 149 -1.19 -28.11 -0.37
N ASN A 150 -2.31 -27.48 -0.76
CA ASN A 150 -3.54 -28.17 -1.14
C ASN A 150 -4.00 -27.88 -2.58
N ALA A 151 -3.07 -27.70 -3.52
CA ALA A 151 -3.41 -28.01 -4.90
C ALA A 151 -3.64 -29.52 -4.97
N SER A 152 -4.88 -29.94 -5.23
CA SER A 152 -5.37 -31.32 -5.17
C SER A 152 -4.66 -32.33 -6.07
N ASN A 153 -3.56 -31.97 -6.75
CA ASN A 153 -2.76 -32.83 -7.61
C ASN A 153 -1.24 -32.47 -7.70
N GLY A 154 -0.66 -31.78 -6.72
CA GLY A 154 0.78 -31.46 -6.72
C GLY A 154 1.59 -32.41 -5.83
N LYS A 155 2.51 -33.20 -6.39
CA LYS A 155 3.46 -34.03 -5.62
C LYS A 155 4.21 -33.18 -4.58
N PRO A 156 4.56 -33.74 -3.39
CA PRO A 156 5.39 -33.04 -2.41
C PRO A 156 6.71 -32.58 -3.06
N GLY A 157 7.06 -31.30 -2.91
CA GLY A 157 8.40 -30.80 -3.23
C GLY A 157 9.43 -31.39 -2.27
N PRO A 158 10.72 -31.51 -2.66
CA PRO A 158 11.73 -32.32 -1.96
C PRO A 158 12.29 -31.67 -0.68
N CYS A 159 11.50 -30.86 0.03
CA CYS A 159 11.88 -30.28 1.32
C CYS A 159 10.92 -30.76 2.41
N GLN A 160 10.68 -32.07 2.49
CA GLN A 160 10.19 -32.70 3.70
C GLN A 160 11.39 -33.18 4.52
N GLY A 161 11.70 -32.44 5.58
CA GLY A 161 12.50 -32.89 6.70
C GLY A 161 14.02 -32.88 6.49
N LEU A 162 14.67 -31.78 6.85
CA LEU A 162 16.03 -31.82 7.41
C LEU A 162 16.16 -30.81 8.56
N GLY A 163 15.31 -30.98 9.55
CA GLY A 163 15.73 -30.79 10.94
C GLY A 163 16.33 -32.10 11.40
N LYS A 164 17.64 -32.26 11.27
CA LYS A 164 18.47 -33.11 12.14
C LYS A 164 19.94 -32.78 11.91
N GLU A 165 20.56 -32.41 13.01
CA GLU A 165 21.95 -32.07 13.21
C GLU A 165 22.84 -33.21 12.69
N ALA A 166 23.91 -32.85 11.96
CA ALA A 166 25.02 -33.75 11.74
C ALA A 166 25.82 -33.83 13.04
N GLU A 167 25.61 -34.88 13.83
CA GLU A 167 26.58 -35.32 14.82
C GLU A 167 27.81 -35.85 14.06
N GLU A 168 28.89 -35.07 14.06
CA GLU A 168 30.22 -35.53 13.68
C GLU A 168 30.71 -36.54 14.73
N HIS A 169 30.37 -37.81 14.54
CA HIS A 169 31.11 -38.91 15.13
C HIS A 169 32.44 -39.07 14.38
N GLY A 170 33.48 -38.39 14.88
CA GLY A 170 34.86 -38.77 14.62
C GLY A 170 35.22 -40.01 15.43
N THR A 171 35.54 -41.12 14.76
CA THR A 171 36.31 -42.22 15.35
C THR A 171 37.46 -42.55 14.42
N LEU A 172 38.66 -42.17 14.84
CA LEU A 172 39.89 -42.97 14.86
C LEU A 172 40.89 -42.26 15.77
#